data_AF-A0A351Q7M5-F1
#
_entry.id   AF-A0A351Q7M5-F1
#
_cell.length_a   1.000
_cell.length_b   1.000
_cell.length_c   1.000
_cell.angle_alpha   90.00
_cell.angle_beta   90.00
_cell.angle_gamma   90.00
#
_symmetry.space_group_name_H-M   'P 1'
#
loop_
_entity.id
_entity.type
_entity.pdbx_description
1 polymer ?
#
loop_
_entity_poly.entity_id
_entity_poly.type
_entity_poly.pdbx_seq_one_letter_code
_entity_poly.pdbx_strand_id
1 'polypeptide(L)'
;MLVAEKTHHINTYIYGQGSDYVIQILREKLPDIQVLQEEEVSSDDEDYINSKDSEIMKEIERQIKPGDVLKIRRENKEWSQADLSQRSGIAVPNISLMEAGKRPIGARTAKKLSLALGCDVSDFIK
;
A
#
# COMPACT_ATOMS: atom_id res chain seq x y z
N MET A 1 27.36 12.52 -44.58
CA MET A 1 26.23 12.61 -43.64
C MET A 1 26.60 11.73 -42.45
N LEU A 2 27.09 12.31 -41.36
CA LEU A 2 27.42 11.55 -40.15
C LEU A 2 26.18 11.55 -39.26
N VAL A 3 25.58 10.37 -39.05
CA VAL A 3 24.49 10.19 -38.11
C VAL A 3 25.09 10.18 -36.71
N ALA A 4 24.74 11.18 -35.89
CA ALA A 4 25.07 11.20 -34.47
C ALA A 4 24.10 10.26 -33.75
N GLU A 5 24.59 9.10 -33.35
CA GLU A 5 23.85 8.14 -32.53
C GLU A 5 23.67 8.71 -31.12
N LYS A 6 22.42 8.82 -30.64
CA LYS A 6 22.14 9.27 -29.27
C LYS A 6 22.39 8.12 -28.32
N THR A 7 23.32 8.28 -27.38
CA THR A 7 23.55 7.35 -26.28
C THR A 7 22.30 7.29 -25.38
N HIS A 8 21.67 6.12 -25.29
CA HIS A 8 20.50 5.91 -24.42
C HIS A 8 21.00 5.48 -23.04
N HIS A 9 20.62 6.22 -21.99
CA HIS A 9 20.93 5.84 -20.61
C HIS A 9 20.08 4.64 -20.20
N ILE A 10 20.71 3.61 -19.62
CA ILE A 10 20.04 2.40 -19.11
C ILE A 10 20.22 2.37 -17.60
N ASN A 11 19.11 2.35 -16.85
CA ASN A 11 19.11 2.19 -15.40
C ASN A 11 18.75 0.74 -15.04
N THR A 12 19.54 0.12 -14.16
CA THR A 12 19.34 -1.26 -13.71
C THR A 12 19.66 -1.42 -12.24
N TYR A 13 19.03 -2.39 -11.58
CA TYR A 13 19.16 -2.67 -10.16
C TYR A 13 19.69 -4.09 -9.95
N ILE A 14 20.68 -4.26 -9.08
CA ILE A 14 21.33 -5.55 -8.79
C ILE A 14 21.24 -5.80 -7.28
N TYR A 15 20.65 -6.92 -6.88
CA TYR A 15 20.48 -7.31 -5.48
C TYR A 15 20.99 -8.73 -5.25
N GLY A 16 21.47 -9.00 -4.03
CA GLY A 16 21.90 -10.34 -3.59
C GLY A 16 23.38 -10.41 -3.19
N GLN A 17 23.75 -11.49 -2.51
CA GLN A 17 25.13 -11.71 -2.07
C GLN A 17 26.08 -11.83 -3.26
N GLY A 18 27.19 -11.09 -3.21
CA GLY A 18 28.20 -11.05 -4.27
C GLY A 18 27.98 -9.97 -5.34
N SER A 19 27.02 -9.07 -5.16
CA SER A 19 26.84 -7.87 -5.99
C SER A 19 28.09 -7.00 -6.09
N ASP A 20 28.92 -6.97 -5.03
CA ASP A 20 30.18 -6.23 -5.00
C ASP A 20 31.16 -6.65 -6.11
N TYR A 21 31.25 -7.96 -6.39
CA TYR A 21 32.09 -8.49 -7.47
C TYR A 21 31.59 -8.03 -8.84
N VAL A 22 30.26 -7.96 -9.00
CA VAL A 22 29.63 -7.48 -10.23
C VAL A 22 29.90 -5.98 -10.42
N ILE A 23 29.78 -5.19 -9.36
CA ILE A 23 30.10 -3.75 -9.36
C ILE A 23 31.56 -3.52 -9.75
N GLN A 24 32.49 -4.31 -9.22
CA GLN A 24 33.92 -4.19 -9.53
C GLN A 24 34.21 -4.43 -11.02
N ILE A 25 33.64 -5.49 -11.61
CA ILE A 25 33.79 -5.79 -13.04
C ILE A 25 33.19 -4.67 -13.90
N LEU A 26 32.02 -4.16 -13.50
CA LEU A 26 31.35 -3.07 -14.22
C LEU A 26 32.17 -1.79 -14.20
N ARG A 27 32.79 -1.43 -13.08
CA ARG A 27 33.70 -0.27 -12.99
C ARG A 27 34.94 -0.42 -13.86
N GLU A 28 35.47 -1.64 -14.02
CA GLU A 28 36.62 -1.90 -14.89
C GLU A 28 36.25 -1.73 -16.37
N LYS A 29 35.08 -2.25 -16.78
CA LYS A 29 34.66 -2.25 -18.20
C LYS A 29 33.95 -0.98 -18.63
N LEU A 30 33.32 -0.25 -17.71
CA LEU A 30 32.57 0.96 -17.96
C LEU A 30 33.04 2.06 -17.00
N PRO A 31 34.08 2.83 -17.36
CA PRO A 31 34.65 3.84 -16.45
C PRO A 31 33.67 4.98 -16.12
N ASP A 32 32.69 5.25 -16.99
CA ASP A 32 31.68 6.30 -16.80
C ASP A 32 30.41 5.79 -16.09
N ILE A 33 30.41 4.57 -15.54
CA ILE A 33 29.24 4.02 -14.86
C ILE A 33 28.98 4.75 -13.53
N GLN A 34 27.75 5.25 -13.37
CA GLN A 34 27.29 5.79 -12.10
C GLN A 34 26.68 4.67 -11.27
N VAL A 35 27.37 4.28 -10.20
CA VAL A 35 26.88 3.30 -9.24
C VAL A 35 26.27 4.06 -8.08
N LEU A 36 24.95 3.94 -7.91
CA LEU A 36 24.22 4.45 -6.77
C LEU A 36 24.08 3.29 -5.77
N GLN A 37 24.77 3.36 -4.64
CA GLN A 37 24.49 2.48 -3.51
C GLN A 37 23.38 3.14 -2.71
N GLU A 38 22.29 2.40 -2.43
CA GLU A 38 21.40 2.79 -1.34
C GLU A 38 22.23 2.61 -0.06
N GLU A 39 22.62 3.72 0.59
CA GLU A 39 23.34 3.65 1.86
C GLU A 39 22.49 2.85 2.84
N GLU A 40 23.09 1.84 3.49
CA GLU A 40 22.47 1.21 4.65
C GLU A 40 22.25 2.30 5.70
N VAL A 41 20.99 2.69 5.85
CA VAL A 41 20.57 3.64 6.85
C VAL A 41 20.89 3.05 8.22
N SER A 42 21.89 3.62 8.90
CA SER A 42 22.15 3.35 10.32
C SER A 42 20.93 3.74 11.12
N SER A 43 20.47 2.85 11.99
CA SER A 43 19.27 2.96 12.82
C SER A 43 19.30 4.05 13.91
N ASP A 44 20.30 4.93 13.91
CA ASP A 44 20.61 5.87 15.00
C ASP A 44 20.44 7.35 14.60
N ASP A 45 19.77 7.66 13.49
CA ASP A 45 19.30 9.02 13.21
C ASP A 45 17.91 9.22 13.84
N GLU A 46 17.83 10.02 14.91
CA GLU A 46 16.60 10.37 15.65
C GLU A 46 15.52 11.12 14.82
N ASP A 47 15.77 11.36 13.53
CA ASP A 47 14.88 12.10 12.63
C ASP A 47 14.15 11.20 11.59
N TYR A 48 14.12 9.88 11.82
CA TYR A 48 13.22 8.99 11.07
C TYR A 48 11.82 8.97 11.68
N ILE A 49 10.92 9.80 11.15
CA ILE A 49 9.48 9.61 11.36
C ILE A 49 9.08 8.37 10.55
N ASN A 50 8.97 7.22 11.22
CA ASN A 50 8.26 6.06 10.69
C ASN A 50 6.93 6.53 10.08
N SER A 51 6.64 6.19 8.83
CA SER A 51 5.46 6.70 8.12
C SER A 51 4.15 6.44 8.88
N LYS A 52 4.11 5.43 9.75
CA LYS A 52 2.99 5.11 10.65
C LYS A 52 2.92 5.97 11.92
N ASP A 53 4.02 6.60 12.32
CA ASP A 53 4.12 7.41 13.54
C ASP A 53 3.94 8.91 13.32
N SER A 54 3.93 9.34 12.06
CA SER A 54 3.62 10.72 11.68
C SER A 54 2.27 11.15 12.24
N GLU A 55 2.25 12.29 12.94
CA GLU A 55 1.04 12.93 13.48
C GLU A 55 -0.05 13.08 12.40
N ILE A 56 0.36 13.29 11.15
CA ILE A 56 -0.54 13.41 9.99
C ILE A 56 -1.28 12.09 9.72
N MET A 57 -0.58 10.95 9.78
CA MET A 57 -1.21 9.64 9.57
C MET A 57 -2.15 9.28 10.70
N LYS A 58 -1.76 9.56 11.95
CA LYS A 58 -2.63 9.36 13.13
C LYS A 58 -3.91 10.19 13.02
N GLU A 59 -3.81 11.42 12.52
CA GLU A 59 -4.98 12.28 12.29
C GLU A 59 -5.89 11.74 11.18
N ILE A 60 -5.33 11.30 10.05
CA ILE A 60 -6.08 10.66 8.97
C ILE A 60 -6.79 9.39 9.47
N GLU A 61 -6.09 8.54 10.23
CA GLU A 61 -6.66 7.32 10.81
C GLU A 61 -7.81 7.62 11.77
N ARG A 62 -7.75 8.70 12.54
CA ARG A 62 -8.86 9.12 13.43
C ARG A 62 -10.09 9.56 12.65
N GLN A 63 -9.90 10.18 11.49
CA GLN A 63 -11.00 10.70 10.67
C GLN A 63 -11.70 9.62 9.82
N ILE A 64 -10.98 8.58 9.41
CA ILE A 64 -11.55 7.47 8.63
C ILE A 64 -12.58 6.71 9.47
N LYS A 65 -13.83 6.68 9.04
CA LYS A 65 -14.91 5.96 9.73
C LYS A 65 -14.99 4.51 9.25
N PRO A 66 -15.56 3.59 10.06
CA PRO A 66 -15.78 2.20 9.64
C PRO A 66 -16.55 2.06 8.31
N GLY A 67 -17.47 2.99 8.02
CA GLY A 67 -18.20 3.04 6.75
C GLY A 67 -17.32 3.35 5.54
N ASP A 68 -16.30 4.20 5.72
CA ASP A 68 -15.33 4.53 4.67
C ASP A 68 -14.44 3.31 4.38
N VAL A 69 -13.97 2.63 5.43
CA VAL A 69 -13.19 1.38 5.31
C VAL A 69 -14.00 0.32 4.56
N LEU A 70 -15.28 0.16 4.89
CA LEU A 70 -16.18 -0.77 4.22
C LEU A 70 -16.27 -0.49 2.71
N LYS A 71 -16.51 0.77 2.35
CA LYS A 71 -16.63 1.20 0.95
C LYS A 71 -15.32 0.95 0.19
N ILE A 72 -14.19 1.39 0.74
CA ILE A 72 -12.86 1.22 0.13
C ILE A 72 -12.55 -0.27 -0.10
N ARG A 73 -12.73 -1.11 0.92
CA ARG A 73 -12.46 -2.55 0.80
C ARG A 73 -13.36 -3.23 -0.24
N ARG A 74 -14.62 -2.81 -0.36
CA ARG A 74 -15.53 -3.30 -1.39
C ARG A 74 -15.08 -2.88 -2.79
N GLU A 75 -14.73 -1.61 -2.96
CA GLU A 75 -14.31 -1.03 -4.25
C GLU A 75 -12.96 -1.58 -4.73
N ASN A 76 -12.03 -1.86 -3.82
CA ASN A 76 -10.76 -2.54 -4.13
C ASN A 76 -10.95 -3.96 -4.70
N LYS A 77 -12.12 -4.56 -4.50
CA LYS A 77 -12.50 -5.85 -5.07
C LYS A 77 -13.42 -5.71 -6.30
N GLU A 78 -13.67 -4.48 -6.74
CA GLU A 78 -14.57 -4.15 -7.85
C GLU A 78 -16.01 -4.65 -7.61
N TRP A 79 -16.43 -4.74 -6.35
CA TRP A 79 -17.75 -5.25 -5.99
C TRP A 79 -18.79 -4.13 -5.93
N SER A 80 -20.01 -4.40 -6.40
CA SER A 80 -21.17 -3.57 -6.10
C SER A 80 -21.66 -3.80 -4.66
N GLN A 81 -22.53 -2.90 -4.15
CA GLN A 81 -23.19 -3.13 -2.85
C GLN A 81 -24.06 -4.40 -2.87
N ALA A 82 -24.58 -4.80 -4.03
CA ALA A 82 -25.32 -6.05 -4.21
C ALA A 82 -24.43 -7.29 -4.07
N ASP A 83 -23.22 -7.25 -4.64
CA ASP A 83 -22.25 -8.34 -4.51
C ASP A 83 -21.83 -8.55 -3.05
N LEU A 84 -21.56 -7.45 -2.33
CA LEU A 84 -21.24 -7.52 -0.92
C LEU A 84 -22.43 -8.01 -0.09
N SER A 85 -23.66 -7.63 -0.46
CA SER A 85 -24.88 -8.16 0.17
C SER A 85 -24.98 -9.66 0.02
N GLN A 86 -24.75 -10.19 -1.19
CA GLN A 86 -24.79 -11.62 -1.45
C GLN A 86 -23.74 -12.39 -0.65
N ARG A 87 -22.52 -11.84 -0.52
CA ARG A 87 -21.40 -12.49 0.19
C ARG A 87 -21.51 -12.41 1.71
N SER A 88 -22.03 -11.31 2.25
CA SER A 88 -22.13 -11.08 3.70
C SER A 88 -23.48 -11.48 4.31
N GLY A 89 -24.51 -11.67 3.48
CA GLY A 89 -25.88 -11.89 3.92
C GLY A 89 -26.48 -10.67 4.65
N ILE A 90 -26.00 -9.47 4.33
CA ILE A 90 -26.52 -8.19 4.85
C ILE A 90 -27.27 -7.51 3.71
N ALA A 91 -28.53 -7.12 3.94
CA ALA A 91 -29.33 -6.47 2.92
C ALA A 91 -28.67 -5.19 2.36
N VAL A 92 -28.73 -5.01 1.04
CA VAL A 92 -28.17 -3.85 0.31
C VAL A 92 -28.49 -2.49 0.97
N PRO A 93 -29.73 -2.19 1.41
CA PRO A 93 -30.03 -0.92 2.05
C PRO A 93 -29.22 -0.68 3.33
N ASN A 94 -28.92 -1.75 4.09
CA ASN A 94 -28.09 -1.65 5.29
C ASN A 94 -26.63 -1.37 4.92
N ILE A 95 -26.10 -2.00 3.87
CA ILE A 95 -24.76 -1.72 3.36
C ILE A 95 -24.64 -0.27 2.93
N SER A 96 -25.60 0.22 2.15
CA SER A 96 -25.65 1.62 1.72
C SER A 96 -25.68 2.59 2.90
N LEU A 97 -26.51 2.34 3.92
CA LEU A 97 -26.56 3.16 5.13
C LEU A 97 -25.25 3.10 5.94
N MET A 98 -24.57 1.94 5.99
CA MET A 98 -23.28 1.79 6.66
C MET A 98 -22.17 2.55 5.93
N GLU A 99 -22.08 2.43 4.62
CA GLU A 99 -21.10 3.15 3.79
C GLU A 99 -21.34 4.68 3.81
N ALA A 100 -22.60 5.11 3.90
CA ALA A 100 -22.94 6.52 4.09
C ALA A 100 -22.74 7.03 5.54
N GLY A 101 -22.30 6.17 6.47
CA GLY A 101 -22.14 6.51 7.89
C GLY A 101 -23.46 6.78 8.63
N LYS A 102 -24.61 6.52 8.01
CA LYS A 102 -25.95 6.71 8.62
C LYS A 102 -26.33 5.56 9.55
N ARG A 103 -25.67 4.41 9.40
CA ARG A 103 -25.86 3.22 10.25
C ARG A 103 -24.51 2.76 10.83
N PRO A 104 -24.40 2.58 12.16
CA PRO A 104 -23.18 2.05 12.75
C PRO A 104 -22.99 0.56 12.43
N ILE A 105 -21.73 0.12 12.38
CA ILE A 105 -21.37 -1.29 12.19
C ILE A 105 -21.16 -1.93 13.57
N GLY A 106 -22.12 -2.73 14.02
CA GLY A 106 -22.00 -3.49 15.28
C GLY A 106 -21.16 -4.76 15.13
N ALA A 107 -20.70 -5.33 16.24
CA ALA A 107 -19.77 -6.48 16.27
C ALA A 107 -20.21 -7.69 15.43
N ARG A 108 -21.51 -8.06 15.47
CA ARG A 108 -22.03 -9.17 14.65
C ARG A 108 -21.96 -8.87 13.15
N THR A 109 -22.23 -7.62 12.77
CA THR A 109 -22.17 -7.15 11.39
C THR A 109 -20.72 -7.06 10.92
N ALA A 110 -19.83 -6.52 11.76
CA ALA A 110 -18.39 -6.46 11.51
C ALA A 110 -17.83 -7.84 11.19
N LYS A 111 -18.19 -8.88 11.97
CA LYS A 111 -17.76 -10.27 11.71
C LYS A 111 -18.23 -10.81 10.36
N LYS A 112 -19.47 -10.49 9.94
CA LYS A 112 -19.97 -10.90 8.62
C LYS A 112 -19.24 -10.19 7.48
N LEU A 113 -18.98 -8.90 7.64
CA LEU A 113 -18.27 -8.09 6.67
C LEU A 113 -16.80 -8.51 6.54
N SER A 114 -16.13 -8.77 7.67
CA SER A 114 -14.73 -9.19 7.69
C SER A 114 -14.53 -10.53 7.01
N LEU A 115 -15.42 -11.49 7.24
CA LEU A 115 -15.43 -12.77 6.53
C LEU A 115 -15.68 -12.60 5.02
N ALA A 116 -16.64 -11.75 4.63
CA ALA A 116 -16.96 -11.53 3.22
C ALA A 116 -15.83 -10.81 2.46
N LEU A 117 -15.15 -9.87 3.11
CA LEU A 117 -14.09 -9.04 2.52
C LEU A 117 -12.68 -9.64 2.69
N GLY A 118 -12.53 -10.66 3.53
CA GLY A 118 -11.24 -11.27 3.84
C GLY A 118 -10.31 -10.31 4.59
N CYS A 119 -10.83 -9.64 5.62
CA CYS A 119 -10.08 -8.71 6.47
C CYS A 119 -10.31 -9.00 7.96
N ASP A 120 -9.65 -8.25 8.84
CA ASP A 120 -9.87 -8.38 10.28
C ASP A 120 -11.18 -7.69 10.72
N VAL A 121 -11.72 -8.13 11.86
CA VAL A 121 -12.90 -7.50 12.48
C VAL A 121 -12.55 -6.12 13.02
N SER A 122 -11.31 -5.91 13.48
CA SER A 122 -10.82 -4.64 14.04
C SER A 122 -10.95 -3.47 13.06
N ASP A 123 -10.92 -3.75 11.75
CA ASP A 123 -11.09 -2.73 10.71
C ASP A 123 -12.43 -1.99 10.79
N PHE A 124 -13.43 -2.59 11.44
CA PHE A 124 -14.77 -2.02 11.59
C PHE A 124 -15.13 -1.66 13.03
N ILE A 125 -14.27 -1.99 14.00
CA ILE A 125 -14.51 -1.74 15.42
C ILE A 125 -13.44 -0.77 15.92
N LYS A 126 -13.82 0.50 16.08
CA LYS A 126 -13.05 1.54 16.76
C LYS A 126 -13.73 1.89 18.07
#